data_AF-A0A654U8R1-F1
#
_entry.id   AF-A0A654U8R1-F1
#
_cell.length_a   1.000
_cell.length_b   1.000
_cell.length_c   1.000
_cell.angle_alpha   90.00
_cell.angle_beta   90.00
_cell.angle_gamma   90.00
#
_symmetry.space_group_name_H-M   'P 1'
#
loop_
_entity.id
_entity.type
_entity.pdbx_description
1 polymer ?
#
loop_
_entity_poly.entity_id
_entity_poly.type
_entity_poly.pdbx_seq_one_letter_code
_entity_poly.pdbx_strand_id
1 'polypeptide(L)' 'MSAAETGSHDLYRRAGIGVAVVSGDRSHAVDVLDNAERLVAAHPEFELLSVRRGLHRTDD' A
#
# COMPACT_ATOMS: atom_id res chain seq x y z
N MET A 1 -5.60 -5.78 8.15
CA MET A 1 -5.18 -5.09 6.91
C MET A 1 -6.31 -5.16 5.92
N SER A 2 -6.53 -4.10 5.17
CA SER A 2 -7.45 -4.05 4.03
C SER A 2 -6.69 -3.56 2.81
N ALA A 3 -7.10 -4.01 1.63
CA ALA A 3 -6.55 -3.58 0.36
C ALA A 3 -7.71 -3.29 -0.61
N ALA A 4 -7.52 -2.31 -1.49
CA ALA A 4 -8.51 -1.92 -2.48
C ALA A 4 -7.85 -1.34 -3.73
N GLU A 5 -8.57 -1.40 -4.85
CA GLU A 5 -8.29 -0.54 -6.00
C GLU A 5 -8.77 0.88 -5.66
N THR A 6 -7.92 1.87 -5.87
CA THR A 6 -8.09 3.24 -5.34
C THR A 6 -7.87 4.33 -6.38
N GLY A 7 -7.63 3.98 -7.63
CA GLY A 7 -7.46 4.97 -8.69
C GLY A 7 -6.95 4.38 -10.01
N SER A 8 -6.81 5.26 -11.01
CA SER A 8 -6.47 4.88 -12.39
C SER A 8 -7.51 3.99 -13.10
N HIS A 9 -8.74 3.92 -12.59
CA HIS A 9 -9.77 3.02 -13.15
C HIS A 9 -10.10 3.32 -14.62
N ASP A 10 -9.90 4.57 -15.07
CA ASP A 10 -10.15 4.99 -16.45
C ASP A 10 -8.96 4.73 -17.40
N LEU A 11 -7.85 4.19 -16.89
CA LEU A 11 -6.62 4.00 -17.64
C LEU A 11 -6.43 2.53 -18.02
N TYR A 12 -6.09 2.30 -19.28
CA TYR A 12 -5.83 0.94 -19.76
C TYR A 12 -4.50 0.41 -19.17
N ARG A 13 -4.54 -0.79 -18.59
CA ARG A 13 -3.40 -1.49 -17.95
C ARG A 13 -2.71 -0.70 -16.83
N ARG A 14 -3.46 0.15 -16.12
CA ARG A 14 -2.94 0.85 -14.95
C ARG A 14 -3.96 0.77 -13.83
N ALA A 15 -3.49 0.47 -12.63
CA ALA A 15 -4.31 0.43 -11.43
C ALA A 15 -3.56 1.11 -10.27
N GLY A 16 -4.30 1.80 -9.41
CA GLY A 16 -3.80 2.25 -8.12
C GLY A 16 -4.23 1.28 -7.03
N ILE A 17 -3.30 0.66 -6.33
CA ILE A 17 -3.62 -0.25 -5.21
C ILE A 17 -3.32 0.47 -3.89
N GLY A 18 -4.34 0.58 -3.05
CA GLY A 18 -4.22 1.12 -1.69
C GLY A 18 -4.23 -0.01 -0.67
N VAL A 19 -3.33 0.07 0.31
CA VAL A 19 -3.26 -0.87 1.44
C VAL A 19 -3.29 -0.08 2.74
N ALA A 20 -4.12 -0.52 3.69
CA ALA A 20 -4.27 0.12 4.99
C ALA A 20 -4.21 -0.91 6.12
N VAL A 21 -3.59 -0.52 7.23
CA VAL A 21 -3.50 -1.31 8.45
C VAL A 21 -3.72 -0.40 9.66
N VAL A 22 -4.39 -0.92 10.67
CA VAL A 22 -4.53 -0.28 11.98
C VAL A 22 -3.77 -1.15 12.99
N SER A 23 -2.96 -0.54 13.83
CA SER A 23 -2.21 -1.23 14.89
C SER A 23 -2.10 -0.33 16.12
N GLY A 24 -1.96 -0.97 17.29
CA GLY A 24 -1.60 -0.28 18.54
C GLY A 24 -0.12 0.09 18.64
N ASP A 25 0.74 -0.47 17.78
CA ASP A 25 2.16 -0.13 17.70
C ASP A 25 2.54 0.36 16.29
N ARG A 26 3.33 1.44 16.24
CA ARG A 26 3.77 2.00 14.96
C ARG A 26 4.77 1.11 14.24
N SER A 27 5.67 0.45 14.98
CA SER A 27 6.69 -0.41 14.36
C SER A 27 6.00 -1.56 13.64
N HIS A 28 5.02 -2.19 14.29
CA HIS A 28 4.20 -3.22 13.67
C HIS A 28 3.45 -2.73 12.43
N ALA A 29 2.83 -1.54 12.47
CA ALA A 29 2.15 -0.98 11.29
C ALA A 29 3.12 -0.77 10.11
N VAL A 30 4.33 -0.27 10.39
CA VAL A 30 5.37 -0.06 9.37
C VAL A 30 5.85 -1.40 8.82
N ASP A 31 6.17 -2.37 9.66
CA ASP A 31 6.66 -3.69 9.24
C ASP A 31 5.66 -4.40 8.32
N VAL A 32 4.38 -4.29 8.63
CA VAL A 32 3.31 -4.87 7.81
C VAL A 32 3.18 -4.16 6.47
N LEU A 33 3.29 -2.82 6.43
CA LEU A 33 3.27 -2.04 5.19
C LEU A 33 4.50 -2.33 4.31
N ASP A 34 5.70 -2.39 4.90
CA ASP A 34 6.94 -2.70 4.21
C ASP A 34 6.88 -4.10 3.57
N ASN A 35 6.31 -5.09 4.26
CA ASN A 35 6.11 -6.42 3.70
C ASN A 35 5.10 -6.43 2.54
N ALA A 36 4.01 -5.66 2.63
CA ALA A 36 3.06 -5.54 1.53
C ALA A 36 3.71 -4.88 0.30
N GLU A 37 4.49 -3.81 0.49
CA GLU A 37 5.24 -3.17 -0.59
C GLU A 37 6.22 -4.15 -1.25
N ARG A 38 6.98 -4.93 -0.47
CA ARG A 38 7.91 -5.94 -0.99
C ARG A 38 7.19 -7.04 -1.77
N LEU A 39 6.03 -7.49 -1.29
CA LEU A 39 5.23 -8.53 -1.97
C LEU A 39 4.77 -8.06 -3.35
N VAL A 40 4.32 -6.81 -3.45
CA VAL A 40 3.91 -6.20 -4.73
C VAL A 40 5.13 -5.99 -5.62
N ALA A 41 6.24 -5.45 -5.10
CA ALA A 41 7.46 -5.19 -5.86
C ALA A 41 8.14 -6.47 -6.38
N ALA A 42 7.91 -7.62 -5.73
CA ALA A 42 8.47 -8.90 -6.13
C ALA A 42 7.71 -9.59 -7.28
N HIS A 43 6.58 -9.05 -7.74
CA HIS A 43 5.82 -9.64 -8.83
C HIS A 43 6.35 -9.20 -10.21
N PRO A 44 6.83 -10.13 -11.04
CA PRO A 44 7.37 -9.80 -12.37
C PRO A 44 6.29 -9.48 -13.41
N GLU A 45 5.01 -9.73 -13.11
CA GLU A 45 3.90 -9.59 -14.05
C GLU A 45 3.48 -8.14 -14.30
N PHE A 46 3.93 -7.20 -13.46
CA PHE A 46 3.58 -5.78 -13.56
C PHE A 46 4.73 -4.89 -13.09
N GLU A 47 4.76 -3.67 -13.61
CA GLU A 47 5.77 -2.66 -13.27
C GLU A 47 5.27 -1.74 -12.17
N LEU A 48 6.06 -1.61 -11.09
CA LEU A 48 5.75 -0.70 -10.00
C LEU A 48 6.19 0.73 -10.36
N LEU A 49 5.24 1.54 -10.83
CA LEU A 49 5.54 2.89 -11.32
C LEU A 49 5.85 3.90 -10.20
N SER A 50 5.18 3.77 -9.05
CA SER A 50 5.37 4.68 -7.92
C SER A 50 4.78 4.12 -6.63
N VAL A 51 5.38 4.47 -5.49
CA VAL A 51 4.86 4.15 -4.14
C VAL A 51 4.75 5.42 -3.32
N ARG A 52 3.70 5.54 -2.52
CA ARG A 52 3.51 6.62 -1.54
C ARG A 52 3.02 6.02 -0.23
N ARG A 53 3.56 6.52 0.89
CA ARG A 53 3.21 6.07 2.25
C ARG A 53 2.76 7.23 3.11
N GLY A 54 1.79 6.96 3.98
CA GLY A 54 1.30 7.89 4.99
C GLY A 54 0.98 7.13 6.28
N LEU A 55 1.24 7.75 7.42
CA LEU A 55 0.87 7.24 8.73
C LEU A 55 0.01 8.29 9.42
N HIS A 56 -1.19 7.88 9.85
CA HIS A 56 -2.09 8.71 10.63
C HIS A 56 -2.09 8.20 12.07
N ARG A 57 -2.00 9.12 13.02
CA ARG A 57 -2.13 8.85 14.46
C ARG A 57 -3.21 9.77 15.00
N THR A 58 -4.04 9.26 15.89
CA THR A 58 -5.14 10.01 16.52
C THR A 58 -4.69 10.81 17.75
N ASP A 59 -3.40 11.12 17.87
CA ASP A 59 -2.89 12.00 18.95
C ASP A 59 -3.06 13.50 18.59
N ASP A 60 -4.11 13.82 17.82
CA ASP A 60 -4.49 15.16 17.37
C ASP A 60 -5.97 15.41 17.71
#